data_AF-A0A2N0XHE5-F1
#
_entry.id   AF-A0A2N0XHE5-F1
#
_cell.length_a   1.000
_cell.length_b   1.000
_cell.length_c   1.000
_cell.angle_alpha   90.00
_cell.angle_beta   90.00
_cell.angle_gamma   90.00
#
_symmetry.space_group_name_H-M   'P 1'
#
loop_
_entity.id
_entity.type
_entity.pdbx_description
1 polymer ?
#
loop_
_entity_poly.entity_id
_entity_poly.type
_entity_poly.pdbx_seq_one_letter_code
_entity_poly.pdbx_strand_id
1 'polypeptide(L)'
;MKKIIILFLLSIFAFIISSCEKEDLKIYASINKKDSILVLKVENTTEKNFLIEIPTLESFFYEDEFNKMGPEYFGPLTLLSMKKDSSDIKKYNALKCEGIENQTLKNNCPKFIDKNSTKKYYYKLVGYKTGRKILLKDDDFKTLLHNLNISVNDKRKENFIKLKNKTCEGYTYFTGSIKFYPDKIILP
;
A
#
# COMPACT_ATOMS: atom_id res chain seq x y z
N MET A 1 21.41 -32.44 34.12
CA MET A 1 20.87 -31.06 34.28
C MET A 1 21.35 -30.07 33.23
N LYS A 2 22.65 -29.99 32.88
CA LYS A 2 23.16 -29.02 31.87
C LYS A 2 22.53 -29.09 30.47
N LYS A 3 22.13 -30.28 29.99
CA LYS A 3 21.47 -30.46 28.68
C LYS A 3 20.02 -29.92 28.63
N ILE A 4 19.34 -29.85 29.77
CA ILE A 4 17.93 -29.39 29.85
C ILE A 4 17.87 -27.86 29.75
N ILE A 5 18.83 -27.16 30.35
CA ILE A 5 18.93 -25.70 30.31
C ILE A 5 19.21 -25.21 28.87
N ILE A 6 20.04 -25.93 28.12
CA ILE A 6 20.34 -25.62 26.71
C ILE A 6 19.09 -25.81 25.83
N LEU A 7 18.31 -26.86 26.07
CA LEU A 7 17.05 -27.12 25.34
C LEU A 7 16.00 -26.03 25.63
N PHE A 8 15.94 -25.55 26.86
CA PHE A 8 15.02 -24.50 27.29
C PHE A 8 15.41 -23.11 26.74
N LEU A 9 16.71 -22.83 26.63
CA LEU A 9 17.20 -21.60 25.98
C LEU A 9 16.93 -21.61 24.47
N LEU A 10 17.11 -22.76 23.80
CA LEU A 10 16.78 -22.91 22.38
C LEU A 10 15.27 -22.81 22.11
N SER A 11 14.43 -23.31 23.01
CA SER A 11 12.97 -23.19 22.86
C SER A 11 12.47 -21.77 23.10
N ILE A 12 13.03 -21.03 24.06
CA ILE A 12 12.73 -19.59 24.25
C ILE A 12 13.21 -18.77 23.03
N PHE A 13 14.40 -19.08 22.49
CA PHE A 13 14.91 -18.42 21.29
C PHE A 13 13.99 -18.70 20.08
N ALA A 14 13.54 -19.94 19.90
CA ALA A 14 12.58 -20.30 18.85
C ALA A 14 11.20 -19.62 19.04
N PHE A 15 10.74 -19.41 20.28
CA PHE A 15 9.46 -18.75 20.58
C PHE A 15 9.50 -17.22 20.36
N ILE A 16 10.68 -16.60 20.54
CA ILE A 16 10.92 -15.18 20.21
C ILE A 16 11.02 -15.00 18.68
N ILE A 17 11.52 -16.01 17.96
CA ILE A 17 11.65 -15.99 16.49
C ILE A 17 10.33 -16.33 15.78
N SER A 18 9.39 -17.03 16.41
CA SER A 18 7.98 -17.08 15.98
C SER A 18 7.24 -15.74 16.20
N SER A 19 8.01 -14.63 16.15
CA SER A 19 7.55 -13.26 16.05
C SER A 19 6.37 -13.22 15.10
N CYS A 20 5.23 -12.85 15.66
CA CYS A 20 4.12 -12.24 14.94
C CYS A 20 4.74 -11.35 13.85
N GLU A 21 4.48 -11.63 12.57
CA GLU A 21 4.98 -10.80 11.48
C GLU A 21 4.49 -9.38 11.77
N LYS A 22 5.39 -8.53 12.27
CA LYS A 22 5.04 -7.18 12.63
C LYS A 22 4.81 -6.46 11.32
N GLU A 23 3.57 -6.04 11.08
CA GLU A 23 3.21 -5.26 9.90
C GLU A 23 4.12 -4.02 9.85
N ASP A 24 4.98 -3.93 8.83
CA ASP A 24 5.94 -2.84 8.65
C ASP A 24 5.20 -1.49 8.55
N LEU A 25 4.06 -1.49 7.88
CA LEU A 25 3.18 -0.35 7.70
C LEU A 25 1.75 -0.69 8.10
N LYS A 26 1.09 0.24 8.80
CA LYS A 26 -0.35 0.19 9.08
C LYS A 26 -1.05 1.35 8.41
N ILE A 27 -2.17 1.10 7.72
CA ILE A 27 -2.94 2.17 7.09
C ILE A 27 -4.31 2.26 7.73
N TYR A 28 -4.54 3.35 8.45
CA TYR A 28 -5.83 3.67 9.03
C TYR A 28 -6.62 4.53 8.07
N ALA A 29 -7.79 4.04 7.67
CA ALA A 29 -8.63 4.70 6.71
C ALA A 29 -9.85 5.32 7.41
N SER A 30 -10.23 6.53 7.02
CA SER A 30 -11.37 7.24 7.60
C SER A 30 -11.99 8.18 6.58
N ILE A 31 -13.26 8.52 6.75
CA ILE A 31 -13.93 9.50 5.90
C ILE A 31 -14.27 10.76 6.68
N ASN A 32 -13.83 11.91 6.17
CA ASN A 32 -14.43 13.18 6.52
C ASN A 32 -15.73 13.35 5.72
N LYS A 33 -16.85 13.20 6.44
CA LYS A 33 -18.20 13.21 5.85
C LYS A 33 -18.59 14.56 5.25
N LYS A 34 -18.12 15.67 5.85
CA LYS A 34 -18.48 17.02 5.42
C LYS A 34 -17.88 17.38 4.07
N ASP A 35 -16.63 16.97 3.86
CA ASP A 35 -15.85 17.36 2.69
C ASP A 35 -15.76 16.24 1.63
N SER A 36 -16.39 15.09 1.89
CA SER A 36 -16.29 13.89 1.05
C SER A 36 -14.83 13.50 0.77
N ILE A 37 -14.02 13.42 1.82
CA ILE A 37 -12.60 13.10 1.73
C ILE A 37 -12.32 11.77 2.42
N LEU A 38 -11.71 10.83 1.70
CA LEU A 38 -11.05 9.67 2.28
C LEU A 38 -9.66 10.09 2.78
N VAL A 39 -9.40 9.83 4.06
CA VAL A 39 -8.13 10.11 4.73
C VAL A 39 -7.46 8.78 5.04
N LEU A 40 -6.25 8.59 4.52
CA LEU A 40 -5.39 7.46 4.85
C LEU A 40 -4.26 7.94 5.76
N LYS A 41 -4.24 7.46 6.98
CA LYS A 41 -3.14 7.66 7.93
C LYS A 41 -2.22 6.45 7.86
N VAL A 42 -1.05 6.63 7.26
CA VAL A 42 0.00 5.62 7.14
C VAL A 42 0.93 5.75 8.34
N GLU A 43 1.03 4.71 9.15
CA GLU A 43 1.95 4.61 10.27
C GLU A 43 3.09 3.66 9.93
N ASN A 44 4.33 4.15 10.08
CA ASN A 44 5.54 3.36 10.02
C ASN A 44 6.11 3.25 11.43
N THR A 45 6.06 2.04 11.99
CA THR A 45 6.57 1.75 13.35
C THR A 45 7.94 1.07 13.34
N THR A 46 8.62 1.13 12.20
CA THR A 46 9.94 0.55 11.98
C THR A 46 11.03 1.62 12.01
N GLU A 47 12.27 1.17 12.16
CA GLU A 47 13.47 2.01 12.07
C GLU A 47 13.92 2.31 10.63
N LYS A 48 13.16 1.88 9.61
CA LYS A 48 13.49 2.05 8.19
C LYS A 48 12.59 3.12 7.57
N ASN A 49 13.14 3.93 6.68
CA ASN A 49 12.31 4.77 5.81
C ASN A 49 11.82 3.93 4.64
N PHE A 50 10.58 4.15 4.20
CA PHE A 50 9.97 3.41 3.11
C PHE A 50 9.62 4.30 1.92
N LEU A 51 9.93 3.81 0.73
CA LEU A 51 9.43 4.30 -0.53
C LEU A 51 8.35 3.36 -1.03
N ILE A 52 7.11 3.84 -1.10
CA ILE A 52 5.96 3.05 -1.55
C ILE A 52 5.60 3.52 -2.96
N GLU A 53 5.86 2.64 -3.92
CA GLU A 53 5.37 2.77 -5.30
C GLU A 53 4.25 1.77 -5.57
N ILE A 54 4.32 0.59 -4.96
CA ILE A 54 3.33 -0.48 -5.10
C ILE A 54 3.09 -1.10 -3.71
N PRO A 55 1.82 -1.21 -3.25
CA PRO A 55 0.63 -0.65 -3.89
C PRO A 55 0.70 0.87 -3.97
N THR A 56 0.04 1.46 -4.98
CA THR A 56 0.19 2.90 -5.28
C THR A 56 -0.43 3.80 -4.21
N LEU A 57 -1.18 3.20 -3.28
CA LEU A 57 -2.13 3.87 -2.37
C LEU A 57 -3.12 4.77 -3.13
N GLU A 58 -3.23 4.65 -4.44
CA GLU A 58 -4.07 5.49 -5.29
C GLU A 58 -5.22 4.68 -5.92
N SER A 59 -5.10 3.35 -5.94
CA SER A 59 -6.14 2.43 -6.38
C SER A 59 -7.00 1.95 -5.22
N PHE A 60 -8.24 2.43 -5.15
CA PHE A 60 -9.27 1.81 -4.29
C PHE A 60 -10.52 1.52 -5.09
N PHE A 61 -11.22 0.47 -4.69
CA PHE A 61 -12.34 -0.05 -5.42
C PHE A 61 -13.63 0.14 -4.65
N TYR A 62 -14.64 0.60 -5.37
CA TYR A 62 -16.00 0.66 -4.88
C TYR A 62 -16.70 -0.68 -5.13
N GLU A 63 -17.43 -1.19 -4.13
CA GLU A 63 -18.25 -2.39 -4.27
C GLU A 63 -19.73 -1.99 -4.29
N ASP A 64 -20.40 -2.25 -5.43
CA ASP A 64 -21.84 -2.13 -5.54
C ASP A 64 -22.49 -3.49 -5.24
N GLU A 65 -23.11 -3.63 -4.07
CA GLU A 65 -23.82 -4.86 -3.69
C GLU A 65 -25.02 -5.16 -4.60
N PHE A 66 -25.59 -4.17 -5.31
CA PHE A 66 -26.74 -4.35 -6.20
C PHE A 66 -26.33 -4.67 -7.64
N ASN A 67 -25.22 -4.13 -8.15
CA ASN A 67 -24.79 -4.37 -9.54
C ASN A 67 -24.06 -5.70 -9.77
N LYS A 68 -23.68 -6.45 -8.72
CA LYS A 68 -23.07 -7.78 -8.88
C LYS A 68 -23.94 -8.78 -9.64
N MET A 69 -25.25 -8.52 -9.75
CA MET A 69 -26.22 -9.42 -10.38
C MET A 69 -26.86 -8.83 -11.66
N GLY A 70 -26.47 -7.63 -12.08
CA GLY A 70 -27.06 -6.94 -13.23
C GLY A 70 -26.22 -7.06 -14.52
N PRO A 71 -26.84 -7.06 -15.71
CA PRO A 71 -26.14 -7.06 -17.01
C PRO A 71 -25.32 -5.78 -17.25
N GLU A 72 -25.52 -4.72 -16.46
CA GLU A 72 -24.81 -3.44 -16.51
C GLU A 72 -23.70 -3.33 -15.45
N TYR A 73 -23.02 -4.44 -15.13
CA TYR A 73 -21.84 -4.41 -14.27
C TYR A 73 -20.69 -3.66 -14.98
N PHE A 74 -20.65 -2.35 -14.79
CA PHE A 74 -19.43 -1.57 -14.97
C PHE A 74 -18.53 -1.97 -13.81
N GLY A 75 -17.38 -2.56 -14.10
CA GLY A 75 -16.43 -3.05 -13.11
C GLY A 75 -15.95 -2.00 -12.09
N PRO A 76 -14.88 -2.26 -11.33
CA PRO A 76 -14.39 -1.31 -10.33
C PRO A 76 -14.23 0.12 -10.90
N LEU A 77 -15.07 1.05 -10.43
CA LEU A 77 -14.99 2.47 -10.79
C LEU A 77 -14.02 3.17 -9.84
N THR A 78 -12.85 3.56 -10.34
CA THR A 78 -11.88 4.38 -9.60
C THR A 78 -12.39 5.82 -9.54
N LEU A 79 -12.90 6.23 -8.39
CA LEU A 79 -13.58 7.52 -8.20
C LEU A 79 -12.80 8.50 -7.30
N LEU A 80 -11.51 8.24 -7.13
CA LEU A 80 -10.66 8.94 -6.17
C LEU A 80 -9.61 9.76 -6.88
N SER A 81 -9.64 11.07 -6.66
CA SER A 81 -8.54 11.94 -7.04
C SER A 81 -7.67 12.15 -5.82
N MET A 82 -6.45 11.62 -5.83
CA MET A 82 -5.48 11.89 -4.78
C MET A 82 -4.99 13.34 -4.88
N LYS A 83 -5.04 14.07 -3.76
CA LYS A 83 -4.30 15.33 -3.65
C LYS A 83 -2.83 14.99 -3.47
N LYS A 84 -2.00 15.29 -4.47
CA LYS A 84 -0.55 15.04 -4.38
C LYS A 84 0.04 15.71 -3.15
N ASP A 85 0.81 14.96 -2.37
CA ASP A 85 1.45 15.48 -1.17
C ASP A 85 2.70 16.27 -1.57
N SER A 86 2.76 17.55 -1.18
CA SER A 86 3.85 18.43 -1.57
C SER A 86 5.22 17.98 -1.03
N SER A 87 5.26 17.28 0.11
CA SER A 87 6.51 16.74 0.65
C SER A 87 7.00 15.54 -0.16
N ASP A 88 6.10 14.68 -0.64
CA ASP A 88 6.44 13.57 -1.52
C ASP A 88 6.90 14.06 -2.89
N ILE A 89 6.24 15.08 -3.46
CA ILE A 89 6.69 15.70 -4.72
C ILE A 89 8.11 16.28 -4.56
N LYS A 90 8.36 17.01 -3.47
CA LYS A 90 9.68 17.59 -3.19
C LYS A 90 10.75 16.50 -3.05
N LYS A 91 10.46 15.44 -2.27
CA LYS A 91 11.37 14.31 -2.09
C LYS A 91 11.63 13.60 -3.42
N TYR A 92 10.59 13.30 -4.19
CA TYR A 92 10.72 12.66 -5.50
C TYR A 92 11.63 13.46 -6.45
N ASN A 93 11.39 14.77 -6.56
CA ASN A 93 12.17 15.66 -7.42
C ASN A 93 13.64 15.80 -6.96
N ALA A 94 13.89 15.77 -5.65
CA ALA A 94 15.23 15.90 -5.08
C ALA A 94 16.05 14.60 -5.20
N LEU A 95 15.43 13.46 -4.87
CA LEU A 95 16.13 12.18 -4.73
C LEU A 95 16.27 11.45 -6.07
N LYS A 96 15.43 11.78 -7.07
CA LYS A 96 15.44 11.16 -8.42
C LYS A 96 15.43 9.62 -8.38
N CYS A 97 14.69 9.05 -7.43
CA CYS A 97 14.58 7.60 -7.28
C CYS A 97 14.10 6.95 -8.58
N GLU A 98 14.89 6.02 -9.11
CA GLU A 98 14.50 5.17 -10.22
C GLU A 98 13.43 4.17 -9.77
N GLY A 99 12.17 4.54 -9.99
CA GLY A 99 11.01 3.70 -9.73
C GLY A 99 10.70 2.67 -10.81
N ILE A 100 9.62 1.93 -10.59
CA ILE A 100 9.01 1.01 -11.56
C ILE A 100 8.48 1.78 -12.77
N GLU A 101 8.20 3.07 -12.60
CA GLU A 101 7.61 3.93 -13.62
C GLU A 101 8.66 4.65 -14.45
N ASN A 102 9.14 3.97 -15.47
CA ASN A 102 9.68 4.66 -16.65
C ASN A 102 8.87 4.40 -17.93
N GLN A 103 7.73 3.67 -17.88
CA GLN A 103 7.03 3.30 -19.13
C GLN A 103 5.51 3.46 -19.19
N THR A 104 4.74 3.63 -18.09
CA THR A 104 3.26 3.60 -18.28
C THR A 104 2.38 4.39 -17.31
N LEU A 105 2.88 4.90 -16.19
CA LEU A 105 2.05 5.53 -15.16
C LEU A 105 2.51 6.96 -14.88
N LYS A 106 2.43 7.84 -15.89
CA LYS A 106 2.93 9.23 -15.84
C LYS A 106 2.37 10.11 -14.69
N ASN A 107 1.47 9.61 -13.86
CA ASN A 107 0.75 10.39 -12.85
C ASN A 107 0.94 9.94 -11.40
N ASN A 108 1.50 8.76 -11.13
CA ASN A 108 1.69 8.33 -9.75
C ASN A 108 2.90 9.05 -9.15
N CYS A 109 2.74 9.50 -7.91
CA CYS A 109 3.84 10.09 -7.15
C CYS A 109 4.23 9.10 -6.05
N PRO A 110 5.46 8.56 -6.03
CA PRO A 110 5.89 7.65 -4.98
C PRO A 110 5.71 8.26 -3.59
N LYS A 111 5.34 7.44 -2.60
CA LYS A 111 5.12 7.88 -1.22
C LYS A 111 6.36 7.64 -0.38
N PHE A 112 6.82 8.68 0.30
CA PHE A 112 7.97 8.61 1.20
C PHE A 112 7.49 8.65 2.64
N ILE A 113 7.64 7.52 3.32
CA ILE A 113 7.25 7.34 4.72
C ILE A 113 8.51 7.21 5.57
N ASP A 114 8.73 8.20 6.43
CA ASP A 114 9.91 8.21 7.29
C ASP A 114 9.78 7.16 8.40
N LYS A 115 10.90 6.68 8.93
CA LYS A 115 10.92 5.77 10.09
C LYS A 115 10.21 6.38 11.30
N ASN A 116 9.56 5.55 12.11
CA ASN A 116 8.83 5.97 13.33
C ASN A 116 7.91 7.19 13.10
N SER A 117 7.24 7.24 11.96
CA SER A 117 6.46 8.40 11.55
C SER A 117 5.01 8.04 11.23
N THR A 118 4.19 9.07 11.18
CA THR A 118 2.81 9.00 10.74
C THR A 118 2.60 10.05 9.66
N LYS A 119 2.01 9.64 8.54
CA LYS A 119 1.69 10.55 7.44
C LYS A 119 0.25 10.38 6.99
N LYS A 120 -0.39 11.48 6.59
CA LYS A 120 -1.79 11.50 6.14
C LYS A 120 -1.87 11.82 4.65
N TYR A 121 -2.63 11.02 3.94
CA TYR A 121 -2.99 11.21 2.54
C TYR A 121 -4.48 11.49 2.42
N TYR A 122 -4.83 12.34 1.46
CA TYR A 122 -6.21 12.83 1.28
C TYR A 122 -6.66 12.57 -0.15
N TYR A 123 -7.81 11.92 -0.27
CA TYR A 123 -8.41 11.53 -1.53
C TYR A 123 -9.81 12.15 -1.60
N LYS A 124 -10.04 12.93 -2.64
CA LYS A 124 -11.37 13.47 -2.90
C LYS A 124 -12.23 12.34 -3.48
N LEU A 125 -13.34 12.06 -2.82
CA LEU A 125 -14.37 11.16 -3.33
C LEU A 125 -15.21 11.95 -4.35
N VAL A 126 -15.33 11.46 -5.59
CA VAL A 126 -16.15 12.10 -6.64
C VAL A 126 -17.15 11.09 -7.18
N GLY A 127 -18.38 11.51 -7.50
CA GLY A 127 -19.35 10.65 -8.20
C GLY A 127 -19.78 9.38 -7.45
N TYR A 128 -19.59 9.34 -6.13
CA TYR A 128 -19.95 8.19 -5.31
C TYR A 128 -21.44 8.24 -4.91
N LYS A 129 -22.00 7.08 -4.58
CA LYS A 129 -23.38 6.96 -4.06
C LYS A 129 -23.35 6.80 -2.54
N THR A 130 -24.14 7.60 -1.83
CA THR A 130 -24.28 7.55 -0.36
C THR A 130 -24.76 6.17 0.13
N GLY A 131 -24.27 5.74 1.30
CA GLY A 131 -24.63 4.48 1.97
C GLY A 131 -23.89 3.26 1.44
N ARG A 132 -23.00 3.44 0.47
CA ARG A 132 -22.34 2.36 -0.24
C ARG A 132 -20.90 2.12 0.25
N LYS A 133 -20.27 1.00 -0.10
CA LYS A 133 -19.01 0.56 0.52
C LYS A 133 -17.81 0.70 -0.43
N ILE A 134 -16.73 1.31 0.06
CA ILE A 134 -15.41 1.19 -0.55
C ILE A 134 -14.69 0.02 0.11
N LEU A 135 -14.12 -0.87 -0.70
CA LEU A 135 -13.21 -1.92 -0.27
C LEU A 135 -11.76 -1.44 -0.43
N LEU A 136 -11.02 -1.48 0.67
CA LEU A 136 -9.62 -1.12 0.74
C LEU A 136 -8.81 -2.42 0.79
N LYS A 137 -8.12 -2.74 -0.31
CA LYS A 137 -7.35 -3.96 -0.45
C LYS A 137 -6.06 -3.72 -1.24
N ASP A 138 -5.05 -4.49 -0.91
CA ASP A 138 -3.78 -4.53 -1.62
C ASP A 138 -3.88 -5.49 -2.82
N ASP A 139 -4.47 -5.01 -3.92
CA ASP A 139 -4.63 -5.76 -5.18
C ASP A 139 -3.71 -5.24 -6.30
N ASP A 140 -2.92 -4.20 -6.01
CA ASP A 140 -2.16 -3.45 -7.03
C ASP A 140 -0.99 -4.25 -7.58
N PHE A 141 -0.38 -5.18 -6.83
CA PHE A 141 0.74 -5.95 -7.38
C PHE A 141 0.29 -6.84 -8.56
N LYS A 142 -0.82 -7.57 -8.41
CA LYS A 142 -1.39 -8.37 -9.51
C LYS A 142 -1.92 -7.49 -10.63
N THR A 143 -2.55 -6.38 -10.29
CA THR A 143 -3.09 -5.41 -11.25
C THR A 143 -1.98 -4.75 -12.06
N LEU A 144 -0.86 -4.41 -11.43
CA LEU A 144 0.34 -3.92 -12.09
C LEU A 144 0.93 -4.97 -13.03
N LEU A 145 1.16 -6.21 -12.56
CA LEU A 145 1.69 -7.28 -13.42
C LEU A 145 0.80 -7.50 -14.65
N HIS A 146 -0.52 -7.48 -14.45
CA HIS A 146 -1.50 -7.56 -15.52
C HIS A 146 -1.41 -6.36 -16.47
N ASN A 147 -1.43 -5.12 -15.96
CA ASN A 147 -1.38 -3.89 -16.76
C ASN A 147 -0.06 -3.72 -17.53
N LEU A 148 1.03 -4.32 -17.02
CA LEU A 148 2.32 -4.36 -17.69
C LEU A 148 2.43 -5.53 -18.69
N ASN A 149 1.39 -6.33 -18.89
CA ASN A 149 1.43 -7.57 -19.69
C ASN A 149 2.60 -8.49 -19.30
N ILE A 150 2.91 -8.58 -18.00
CA ILE A 150 4.00 -9.41 -17.48
C ILE A 150 3.42 -10.80 -17.15
N SER A 151 3.78 -11.82 -17.94
CA SER A 151 3.47 -13.21 -17.57
C SER A 151 4.34 -13.65 -16.39
N VAL A 152 3.91 -14.67 -15.65
CA VAL A 152 4.59 -15.18 -14.45
C VAL A 152 6.05 -15.61 -14.71
N ASN A 153 6.44 -15.80 -15.98
CA ASN A 153 7.75 -16.28 -16.45
C ASN A 153 8.63 -15.19 -17.10
N ASP A 154 8.24 -13.92 -17.03
CA ASP A 154 8.94 -12.81 -17.69
C ASP A 154 10.06 -12.21 -16.80
N LYS A 155 11.21 -11.86 -17.40
CA LYS A 155 12.35 -11.16 -16.77
C LYS A 155 11.94 -9.87 -16.02
N ARG A 156 10.81 -9.25 -16.39
CA ARG A 156 10.27 -8.08 -15.70
C ARG A 156 9.79 -8.39 -14.27
N LYS A 157 9.35 -9.63 -14.00
CA LYS A 157 9.08 -10.14 -12.65
C LYS A 157 10.36 -10.26 -11.83
N GLU A 158 11.45 -10.71 -12.43
CA GLU A 158 12.76 -10.74 -11.77
C GLU A 158 13.25 -9.32 -11.43
N ASN A 159 13.00 -8.34 -12.30
CA ASN A 159 13.31 -6.94 -12.00
C ASN A 159 12.46 -6.39 -10.84
N PHE A 160 11.19 -6.80 -10.72
CA PHE A 160 10.38 -6.49 -9.54
C PHE A 160 10.94 -7.13 -8.26
N ILE A 161 11.36 -8.40 -8.32
CA ILE A 161 12.03 -9.07 -7.20
C ILE A 161 13.33 -8.34 -6.80
N LYS A 162 14.10 -7.84 -7.79
CA LYS A 162 15.32 -7.06 -7.54
C LYS A 162 15.06 -5.73 -6.82
N LEU A 163 13.85 -5.16 -6.92
CA LEU A 163 13.49 -3.93 -6.21
C LEU A 163 13.35 -4.12 -4.70
N LYS A 164 13.09 -5.35 -4.22
CA LYS A 164 12.95 -5.66 -2.78
C LYS A 164 14.17 -5.24 -1.94
N ASN A 165 15.34 -5.18 -2.55
CA ASN A 165 16.58 -4.79 -1.88
C ASN A 165 17.11 -3.42 -2.34
N LYS A 166 16.39 -2.73 -3.24
CA LYS A 166 16.81 -1.41 -3.71
C LYS A 166 16.57 -0.40 -2.60
N THR A 167 17.56 0.46 -2.40
CA THR A 167 17.42 1.66 -1.59
C THR A 167 17.59 2.87 -2.47
N CYS A 168 16.85 3.93 -2.17
CA CYS A 168 17.04 5.24 -2.77
C CYS A 168 17.26 6.25 -1.64
N GLU A 169 18.47 6.79 -1.51
CA GLU A 169 18.80 7.86 -0.57
C GLU A 169 18.29 7.58 0.86
N GLY A 170 18.50 6.35 1.35
CA GLY A 170 18.08 5.92 2.69
C GLY A 170 16.62 5.49 2.82
N TYR A 171 15.85 5.45 1.73
CA TYR A 171 14.52 4.84 1.66
C TYR A 171 14.60 3.44 1.06
N THR A 172 14.07 2.45 1.78
CA THR A 172 13.91 1.08 1.28
C THR A 172 12.62 0.99 0.47
N TYR A 173 12.67 0.36 -0.70
CA TYR A 173 11.48 0.04 -1.47
C TYR A 173 10.55 -0.87 -0.65
N PHE A 174 9.31 -0.43 -0.46
CA PHE A 174 8.32 -1.23 0.24
C PHE A 174 7.80 -2.33 -0.70
N THR A 175 7.96 -3.59 -0.27
CA THR A 175 7.43 -4.77 -1.00
C THR A 175 6.62 -5.68 -0.09
N GLY A 176 6.26 -5.20 1.11
CA GLY A 176 5.37 -5.92 2.01
C GLY A 176 3.93 -5.87 1.51
N SER A 177 3.05 -6.64 2.15
CA SER A 177 1.62 -6.46 1.99
C SER A 177 1.15 -5.28 2.83
N ILE A 178 0.16 -4.55 2.33
CA ILE A 178 -0.52 -3.50 3.10
C ILE A 178 -1.83 -4.00 3.64
N LYS A 179 -2.08 -3.71 4.92
CA LYS A 179 -3.37 -3.93 5.54
C LYS A 179 -4.04 -2.61 5.92
N PHE A 180 -5.33 -2.53 5.60
CA PHE A 180 -6.17 -1.37 5.84
C PHE A 180 -7.03 -1.57 7.09
N TYR A 181 -7.18 -0.51 7.86
CA TYR A 181 -7.92 -0.48 9.13
C TYR A 181 -8.89 0.72 9.15
N PRO A 182 -10.21 0.53 8.97
CA PRO A 182 -10.85 -0.70 8.51
C PRO A 182 -10.52 -1.00 7.03
N ASP A 183 -10.79 -2.23 6.60
CA ASP A 183 -10.68 -2.67 5.21
C ASP A 183 -11.92 -2.31 4.36
N LYS A 184 -12.99 -1.83 5.01
CA LYS A 184 -14.23 -1.36 4.37
C LYS A 184 -14.73 -0.08 5.01
N ILE A 185 -15.15 0.89 4.19
CA ILE A 185 -15.75 2.13 4.68
C ILE A 185 -17.08 2.40 3.97
N ILE A 186 -18.09 2.80 4.75
CA ILE A 186 -19.38 3.28 4.25
C ILE A 186 -19.28 4.75 3.86
N LEU A 187 -19.72 5.03 2.64
CA LEU A 187 -19.75 6.35 2.04
C LEU A 187 -20.86 7.22 2.64
N PRO A 188 -20.57 8.48 2.99
CA PRO A 188 -21.46 9.37 3.71
C PRO A 188 -22.60 9.93 2.86
#